data_AF-A0A0F3INP3-F1
#
_entry.id   AF-A0A0F3INP3-F1
#
_cell.length_a   1.000
_cell.length_b   1.000
_cell.length_c   1.000
_cell.angle_alpha   90.00
_cell.angle_beta   90.00
_cell.angle_gamma   90.00
#
_symmetry.space_group_name_H-M   'P 1'
#
loop_
_entity.id
_entity.type
_entity.pdbx_description
1 polymer ?
#
loop_
_entity_poly.entity_id
_entity_poly.type
_entity_poly.pdbx_seq_one_letter_code
_entity_poly.pdbx_strand_id
1 'polypeptide(L)'
;MLFATSLTVPVLLLGPLLAFSRPTLGAAPVALPDEVAVYTPGPTVPTDETSQTLPDVLRDGDVVLYRKILEAHEAADWATADKLIGALTDRQLVGHILAHRYLQTPYKASYEELRRWLLAFMDQTEAPRLYAIAQNRKPKTGAPALPKLKQNASFARSGDEDMSWRDKPYNSANPGKGWPALSAKLKRIDSADKARDALALVNAAEDTVDPVLLDQARARLAQFLFLAGQDAA
;
A
#
# COMPACT_ATOMS: atom_id res chain seq x y z
N MET A 1 58.82 -13.98 -31.38
CA MET A 1 57.85 -14.92 -31.99
C MET A 1 56.45 -14.31 -31.74
N LEU A 2 55.84 -13.57 -32.67
CA LEU A 2 55.01 -14.06 -33.81
C LEU A 2 53.74 -14.75 -33.25
N PHE A 3 52.46 -14.40 -33.51
CA PHE A 3 51.76 -13.68 -34.58
C PHE A 3 50.40 -13.10 -34.09
N ALA A 4 49.86 -12.15 -34.85
CA ALA A 4 48.47 -11.66 -34.87
C ALA A 4 47.52 -12.60 -35.67
N THR A 5 46.26 -12.16 -35.88
CA THR A 5 45.14 -12.71 -36.73
C THR A 5 44.19 -13.69 -36.04
N SER A 6 42.88 -13.81 -36.34
CA SER A 6 41.83 -13.02 -37.00
C SER A 6 40.50 -13.79 -36.82
N LEU A 7 39.37 -13.09 -36.86
CA LEU A 7 38.01 -13.47 -37.31
C LEU A 7 37.62 -14.96 -37.44
N THR A 8 36.41 -15.32 -36.96
CA THR A 8 35.32 -15.86 -37.83
C THR A 8 34.09 -16.24 -36.98
N VAL A 9 32.95 -15.67 -37.35
CA VAL A 9 31.58 -16.03 -36.92
C VAL A 9 31.11 -17.25 -37.72
N PRO A 10 30.35 -18.18 -37.12
CA PRO A 10 29.30 -18.85 -37.87
C PRO A 10 27.93 -18.70 -37.19
N VAL A 11 27.05 -18.02 -37.92
CA VAL A 11 25.59 -18.12 -37.80
C VAL A 11 25.20 -19.52 -38.26
N LEU A 12 24.46 -20.27 -37.45
CA LEU A 12 23.79 -21.50 -37.87
C LEU A 12 22.34 -21.48 -37.43
N LEU A 13 21.50 -21.49 -38.45
CA LEU A 13 20.06 -21.43 -38.49
C LEU A 13 19.56 -22.89 -38.51
N LEU A 14 18.77 -23.33 -37.53
CA LEU A 14 18.01 -24.57 -37.66
C LEU A 14 16.85 -24.63 -36.65
N GLY A 15 15.62 -24.62 -37.17
CA GLY A 15 14.42 -24.98 -36.40
C GLY A 15 14.33 -26.50 -36.18
N PRO A 16 13.38 -26.93 -35.34
CA PRO A 16 12.27 -27.69 -35.94
C PRO A 16 10.90 -27.32 -35.37
N LEU A 17 9.90 -27.33 -36.26
CA LEU A 17 8.48 -27.35 -35.93
C LEU A 17 8.16 -28.58 -35.07
N LEU A 18 7.64 -28.37 -33.86
CA LEU A 18 6.88 -29.38 -33.15
C LEU A 18 5.39 -29.16 -33.41
N ALA A 19 4.84 -29.99 -34.29
CA ALA A 19 3.42 -30.12 -34.52
C ALA A 19 2.77 -30.79 -33.30
N PHE A 20 2.14 -29.99 -32.44
CA PHE A 20 1.23 -30.51 -31.42
C PHE A 20 -0.17 -30.65 -32.03
N SER A 21 -0.54 -31.90 -32.35
CA SER A 21 -1.91 -32.29 -32.67
C SER A 21 -2.77 -32.11 -31.41
N ARG A 22 -3.75 -31.19 -31.46
CA ARG A 22 -4.73 -31.02 -30.38
C ARG A 22 -5.93 -31.91 -30.63
N PRO A 23 -6.41 -32.66 -29.61
CA PRO A 23 -7.62 -33.45 -29.72
C PRO A 23 -8.83 -32.54 -29.95
N THR A 24 -9.64 -32.88 -30.93
CA THR A 24 -10.92 -32.23 -31.22
C THR A 24 -11.94 -32.65 -30.18
N LEU A 25 -12.13 -31.84 -29.13
CA LEU A 25 -13.31 -31.95 -28.28
C LEU A 25 -14.41 -31.11 -28.94
N GLY A 26 -15.38 -31.80 -29.55
CA GLY A 26 -16.62 -31.18 -30.02
C GLY A 26 -17.38 -30.62 -28.83
N ALA A 27 -17.39 -29.29 -28.71
CA ALA A 27 -18.37 -28.54 -27.94
C ALA A 27 -19.00 -27.56 -28.92
N ALA A 28 -20.25 -27.85 -29.29
CA ALA A 28 -21.06 -26.93 -30.07
C ALA A 28 -21.18 -25.59 -29.31
N PRO A 29 -20.89 -24.43 -29.92
CA PRO A 29 -21.18 -23.17 -29.29
C PRO A 29 -22.70 -23.00 -29.24
N VAL A 30 -23.25 -23.05 -28.04
CA VAL A 30 -24.57 -22.49 -27.77
C VAL A 30 -24.48 -21.01 -28.15
N ALA A 31 -25.20 -20.62 -29.20
CA ALA A 31 -25.33 -19.23 -29.60
C ALA A 31 -26.07 -18.48 -28.50
N LEU A 32 -25.32 -17.77 -27.66
CA LEU A 32 -25.86 -16.71 -26.83
C LEU A 32 -26.10 -15.52 -27.77
N PRO A 33 -27.29 -14.88 -27.73
CA PRO A 33 -27.51 -13.68 -28.51
C PRO A 33 -26.47 -12.62 -28.11
N ASP A 34 -25.79 -12.05 -29.10
CA ASP A 34 -24.96 -10.85 -28.95
C ASP A 34 -25.85 -9.68 -28.52
N GLU A 35 -26.19 -9.61 -27.24
CA GLU A 35 -26.69 -8.40 -26.63
C GLU A 35 -25.50 -7.49 -26.32
N VAL A 36 -24.98 -6.87 -27.39
CA VAL A 36 -24.08 -5.73 -27.26
C VAL A 36 -24.87 -4.61 -26.60
N ALA A 37 -24.66 -4.41 -25.30
CA ALA A 37 -25.13 -3.23 -24.60
C ALA A 37 -24.52 -2.00 -25.26
N VAL A 38 -25.28 -1.37 -26.17
CA VAL A 38 -24.92 -0.10 -26.77
C VAL A 38 -24.95 0.92 -25.64
N TYR A 39 -23.78 1.31 -25.17
CA TYR A 39 -23.63 2.52 -24.38
C TYR A 39 -24.01 3.69 -25.30
N THR A 40 -25.28 4.08 -25.25
CA THR A 40 -25.72 5.35 -25.79
C THR A 40 -25.11 6.40 -24.85
N PRO A 41 -24.14 7.22 -25.31
CA PRO A 41 -23.76 8.37 -24.51
C PRO A 41 -25.04 9.15 -24.26
N GLY A 42 -25.37 9.35 -22.99
CA GLY A 42 -26.49 10.18 -22.59
C GLY A 42 -26.41 11.56 -23.27
N PRO A 43 -27.52 12.31 -23.32
CA PRO A 43 -27.58 13.59 -24.03
C PRO A 43 -26.32 14.39 -23.70
N THR A 44 -25.54 14.71 -24.72
CA THR A 44 -24.38 15.59 -24.60
C THR A 44 -24.90 16.85 -23.94
N VAL A 45 -24.61 17.00 -22.64
CA VAL A 45 -24.79 18.27 -21.95
C VAL A 45 -24.11 19.29 -22.86
N PRO A 46 -24.80 20.36 -23.28
CA PRO A 46 -24.13 21.42 -24.03
C PRO A 46 -22.93 21.80 -23.18
N THR A 47 -21.73 21.55 -23.69
CA THR A 47 -20.53 22.15 -23.12
C THR A 47 -20.69 23.63 -23.41
N ASP A 48 -21.44 24.33 -22.57
CA ASP A 48 -21.32 25.77 -22.48
C ASP A 48 -19.89 25.96 -22.02
N GLU A 49 -19.02 26.23 -22.99
CA GLU A 49 -17.62 26.60 -22.83
C GLU A 49 -17.52 28.01 -22.23
N THR A 50 -18.40 28.31 -21.26
CA THR A 50 -18.07 29.20 -20.18
C THR A 50 -16.77 28.70 -19.60
N SER A 51 -15.69 29.34 -20.03
CA SER A 51 -14.39 29.32 -19.39
C SER A 51 -14.61 29.78 -17.96
N GLN A 52 -15.05 28.87 -17.11
CA GLN A 52 -15.14 29.10 -15.68
C GLN A 52 -13.72 29.42 -15.27
N THR A 53 -13.47 30.70 -15.02
CA THR A 53 -12.15 31.17 -14.61
C THR A 53 -11.91 30.50 -13.27
N LEU A 54 -11.05 29.47 -13.28
CA LEU A 54 -10.69 28.76 -12.06
C LEU A 54 -10.17 29.80 -11.07
N PRO A 55 -10.54 29.71 -9.78
CA PRO A 55 -10.00 30.59 -8.76
C PRO A 55 -8.48 30.57 -8.84
N ASP A 56 -7.85 31.74 -8.79
CA ASP A 56 -6.40 31.82 -8.75
C ASP A 56 -5.91 31.26 -7.40
N VAL A 57 -5.34 30.05 -7.44
CA VAL A 57 -4.91 29.31 -6.24
C VAL A 57 -3.60 29.88 -5.70
N LEU A 58 -2.82 30.59 -6.52
CA LEU A 58 -1.50 31.06 -6.17
C LEU A 58 -1.21 32.39 -6.86
N ARG A 59 -0.75 33.40 -6.11
CA ARG A 59 -0.46 34.72 -6.69
C ARG A 59 0.42 34.62 -7.94
N ASP A 60 -0.01 35.27 -9.03
CA ASP A 60 0.66 35.25 -10.35
C ASP A 60 2.19 35.41 -10.29
N GLY A 61 2.69 36.32 -9.45
CA GLY A 61 4.12 36.58 -9.30
C GLY A 61 4.91 35.40 -8.70
N ASP A 62 4.30 34.66 -7.77
CA ASP A 62 4.95 33.53 -7.09
C ASP A 62 4.97 32.28 -7.98
N VAL A 63 4.00 32.10 -8.89
CA VAL A 63 3.99 30.99 -9.86
C VAL A 63 5.28 30.96 -10.69
N VAL A 64 5.74 32.12 -11.15
CA VAL A 64 6.98 32.24 -11.93
C VAL A 64 8.20 31.88 -11.09
N LEU A 65 8.24 32.32 -9.82
CA LEU A 65 9.33 31.97 -8.91
C LEU A 65 9.35 30.48 -8.61
N TYR A 66 8.20 29.86 -8.36
CA TYR A 66 8.10 28.44 -8.12
C TYR A 66 8.59 27.60 -9.29
N ARG A 67 8.24 27.97 -10.53
CA ARG A 67 8.76 27.29 -11.74
C ARG A 67 10.29 27.36 -11.80
N LYS A 68 10.86 28.55 -11.60
CA LYS A 68 12.32 28.74 -11.58
C LYS A 68 13.02 27.95 -10.47
N ILE A 69 12.38 27.83 -9.29
CA ILE A 69 12.91 27.02 -8.19
C ILE A 69 12.99 25.55 -8.59
N LEU A 70 11.96 25.02 -9.24
CA LEU A 70 11.93 23.63 -9.70
C LEU A 70 12.97 23.39 -10.80
N GLU A 71 13.10 24.30 -11.77
CA GLU A 71 14.16 24.24 -12.79
C GLU A 71 15.56 24.21 -12.17
N ALA A 72 15.81 25.05 -11.15
CA ALA A 72 17.06 25.05 -10.42
C ALA A 72 17.29 23.75 -9.63
N HIS A 73 16.23 23.13 -9.08
CA HIS A 73 16.33 21.83 -8.41
C HIS A 73 16.71 20.71 -9.40
N GLU A 74 16.09 20.68 -10.57
CA GLU A 74 16.41 19.70 -11.63
C GLU A 74 17.86 19.85 -12.12
N ALA A 75 18.37 21.08 -12.19
CA ALA A 75 19.77 21.36 -12.50
C ALA A 75 20.74 21.13 -11.31
N ALA A 76 20.23 20.72 -10.14
CA ALA A 76 20.98 20.62 -8.88
C ALA A 76 21.67 21.93 -8.44
N ASP A 77 21.18 23.09 -8.89
CA ASP A 77 21.62 24.42 -8.44
C ASP A 77 20.84 24.85 -7.20
N TRP A 78 21.26 24.29 -6.06
CA TRP A 78 20.63 24.55 -4.77
C TRP A 78 20.78 26.00 -4.30
N ALA A 79 21.88 26.66 -4.66
CA ALA A 79 22.17 28.01 -4.21
C ALA A 79 21.21 29.03 -4.85
N THR A 80 20.93 28.87 -6.14
CA THR A 80 19.93 29.68 -6.84
C THR A 80 18.53 29.37 -6.31
N ALA A 81 18.21 28.10 -6.09
CA ALA A 81 16.92 27.71 -5.53
C ALA A 81 16.66 28.32 -4.15
N ASP A 82 17.63 28.28 -3.23
CA ASP A 82 17.48 28.81 -1.87
C ASP A 82 17.29 30.34 -1.87
N LYS A 83 17.94 31.06 -2.80
CA LYS A 83 17.70 32.50 -3.01
C LYS A 83 16.28 32.79 -3.50
N LEU A 84 15.80 32.02 -4.48
CA LEU A 84 14.45 32.19 -5.03
C LEU A 84 13.38 31.83 -4.00
N ILE A 85 13.60 30.81 -3.16
CA ILE A 85 12.72 30.45 -2.05
C ILE A 85 12.61 31.62 -1.05
N GLY A 86 13.71 32.35 -0.81
CA GLY A 86 13.71 33.53 0.06
C GLY A 86 12.94 34.73 -0.50
N ALA A 87 12.71 34.77 -1.82
CA ALA A 87 11.98 35.84 -2.50
C ALA A 87 10.46 35.58 -2.62
N LEU A 88 9.99 34.37 -2.26
CA LEU A 88 8.58 34.01 -2.31
C LEU A 88 7.76 34.81 -1.30
N THR A 89 6.63 35.34 -1.76
CA THR A 89 5.67 36.03 -0.88
C THR A 89 4.70 35.03 -0.27
N ASP A 90 4.11 34.16 -1.09
CA ASP A 90 3.31 33.03 -0.66
C ASP A 90 4.20 31.80 -0.45
N ARG A 91 4.14 31.21 0.75
CA ARG A 91 5.00 30.09 1.18
C ARG A 91 4.26 28.76 1.31
N GLN A 92 3.02 28.66 0.82
CA GLN A 92 2.22 27.44 0.94
C GLN A 92 2.89 26.19 0.33
N LEU A 93 3.62 26.34 -0.78
CA LEU A 93 4.25 25.20 -1.49
C LEU A 93 5.69 24.92 -1.06
N VAL A 94 6.28 25.73 -0.18
CA VAL A 94 7.69 25.59 0.23
C VAL A 94 7.96 24.22 0.87
N GLY A 95 7.01 23.69 1.65
CA GLY A 95 7.13 22.36 2.26
C GLY A 95 7.32 21.25 1.22
N HIS A 96 6.52 21.25 0.15
CA HIS A 96 6.60 20.27 -0.93
C HIS A 96 7.90 20.39 -1.73
N ILE A 97 8.36 21.61 -1.99
CA ILE A 97 9.60 21.85 -2.75
C ILE A 97 10.82 21.33 -2.00
N LEU A 98 10.90 21.65 -0.70
CA LEU A 98 11.98 21.13 0.14
C LEU A 98 11.91 19.60 0.26
N ALA A 99 10.71 19.03 0.34
CA ALA A 99 10.53 17.58 0.34
C ALA A 99 11.06 16.95 -0.97
N HIS A 100 10.75 17.54 -2.12
CA HIS A 100 11.24 17.09 -3.41
C HIS A 100 12.78 17.03 -3.43
N ARG A 101 13.46 18.09 -2.99
CA ARG A 101 14.93 18.13 -2.83
C ARG A 101 15.46 17.01 -1.93
N TYR A 102 14.81 16.77 -0.79
CA TYR A 102 15.29 15.81 0.21
C TYR A 102 15.04 14.35 -0.18
N LEU A 103 14.08 14.11 -1.07
CA LEU A 103 13.76 12.78 -1.60
C LEU A 103 14.57 12.42 -2.85
N GLN A 104 15.08 13.42 -3.57
CA GLN A 104 15.92 13.20 -4.75
C GLN A 104 17.30 12.59 -4.41
N THR A 105 17.85 11.83 -5.35
CA THR A 105 19.16 11.15 -5.21
C THR A 105 20.38 12.07 -5.10
N PRO A 106 20.56 13.12 -5.94
CA PRO A 106 21.78 13.94 -5.94
C PRO A 106 22.00 14.72 -4.65
N TYR A 107 20.93 15.00 -3.90
CA TYR A 107 21.03 15.73 -2.64
C TYR A 107 20.95 14.78 -1.43
N LYS A 108 21.88 14.94 -0.49
CA LYS A 108 21.92 14.14 0.74
C LYS A 108 21.59 15.02 1.93
N ALA A 109 20.31 15.10 2.27
CA ALA A 109 19.83 15.85 3.43
C ALA A 109 20.43 15.31 4.74
N SER A 110 20.96 16.20 5.58
CA SER A 110 21.41 15.89 6.93
C SER A 110 20.25 15.57 7.87
N TYR A 111 20.54 14.91 8.98
CA TYR A 111 19.53 14.66 10.03
C TYR A 111 18.88 15.95 10.52
N GLU A 112 19.65 17.02 10.71
CA GLU A 112 19.15 18.30 11.21
C GLU A 112 18.26 19.04 10.21
N GLU A 113 18.51 18.91 8.91
CA GLU A 113 17.61 19.45 7.87
C GLU A 113 16.29 18.69 7.84
N LEU A 114 16.35 17.35 7.85
CA LEU A 114 15.15 16.51 7.89
C LEU A 114 14.32 16.79 9.15
N ARG A 115 14.99 16.92 10.31
CA ARG A 115 14.33 17.26 11.57
C ARG A 115 13.66 18.63 11.51
N ARG A 116 14.35 19.66 11.01
CA ARG A 116 13.76 21.00 10.85
C ARG A 116 12.56 20.99 9.92
N TRP A 117 12.64 20.27 8.81
CA TRP A 117 11.53 20.12 7.89
C TRP A 117 10.34 19.42 8.55
N LEU A 118 10.58 18.32 9.29
CA LEU A 118 9.53 17.59 10.00
C LEU A 118 8.85 18.42 11.10
N LEU A 119 9.56 19.37 11.70
CA LEU A 119 8.99 20.30 12.68
C LEU A 119 8.08 21.35 12.02
N ALA A 120 8.41 21.77 10.80
CA ALA A 120 7.67 22.82 10.09
C ALA A 120 6.52 22.28 9.22
N PHE A 121 6.65 21.08 8.67
CA PHE A 121 5.79 20.53 7.61
C PHE A 121 5.29 19.11 7.92
N MET A 122 5.00 18.84 9.19
CA MET A 122 4.65 17.51 9.68
C MET A 122 3.36 16.94 9.06
N ASP A 123 2.42 17.82 8.72
CA ASP A 123 1.10 17.44 8.19
C ASP A 123 1.14 17.16 6.68
N GLN A 124 2.32 17.25 6.05
CA GLN A 124 2.48 16.97 4.62
C GLN A 124 2.50 15.47 4.31
N THR A 125 2.00 15.10 3.13
CA THR A 125 1.97 13.72 2.63
C THR A 125 3.35 13.06 2.60
N GLU A 126 4.40 13.86 2.37
CA GLU A 126 5.78 13.40 2.29
C GLU A 126 6.40 13.09 3.67
N ALA A 127 5.79 13.57 4.75
CA ALA A 127 6.37 13.49 6.09
C ALA A 127 6.69 12.08 6.58
N PRO A 128 5.86 11.04 6.36
CA PRO A 128 6.21 9.67 6.73
C PRO A 128 7.50 9.17 6.07
N ARG A 129 7.70 9.51 4.78
CA ARG A 129 8.87 9.11 4.02
C ARG A 129 10.13 9.82 4.51
N LEU A 130 10.05 11.14 4.71
CA LEU A 130 11.17 11.90 5.27
C LEU A 130 11.49 11.48 6.72
N TYR A 131 10.47 11.14 7.52
CA TYR A 131 10.64 10.61 8.87
C TYR A 131 11.41 9.28 8.89
N ALA A 132 11.11 8.36 7.96
CA ALA A 132 11.87 7.12 7.81
C ALA A 132 13.34 7.37 7.45
N ILE A 133 13.61 8.30 6.51
CA ILE A 133 14.98 8.68 6.15
C ILE A 133 15.70 9.30 7.36
N ALA A 134 15.02 10.17 8.11
CA ALA A 134 15.58 10.83 9.29
C ALA A 134 15.94 9.82 10.38
N GLN A 135 15.09 8.82 10.63
CA GLN A 135 15.38 7.75 11.59
C GLN A 135 16.62 6.95 11.20
N ASN A 136 16.75 6.58 9.92
CA ASN A 136 17.89 5.84 9.41
C ASN A 136 19.21 6.64 9.50
N ARG A 137 19.13 7.97 9.43
CA ARG A 137 20.28 8.89 9.51
C ARG A 137 20.55 9.42 10.92
N LYS A 138 19.77 9.01 11.92
CA LYS A 138 19.93 9.48 13.28
C LYS A 138 21.29 9.05 13.83
N PRO A 139 22.16 9.98 14.29
CA PRO A 139 23.42 9.60 14.90
C PRO A 139 23.17 8.88 16.22
N LYS A 140 24.06 7.94 16.56
CA LYS A 140 23.91 7.05 17.73
C LYS A 140 23.86 7.81 19.06
N THR A 141 24.48 9.00 19.12
CA THR A 141 24.60 9.79 20.35
C THR A 141 24.36 11.27 20.05
N GLY A 142 23.67 11.97 20.95
CA GLY A 142 23.61 13.44 20.97
C GLY A 142 22.62 14.10 20.00
N ALA A 143 21.93 13.36 19.13
CA ALA A 143 20.90 13.95 18.27
C ALA A 143 19.60 14.27 19.03
N PRO A 144 19.02 15.46 18.82
CA PRO A 144 17.70 15.79 19.35
C PRO A 144 16.64 14.86 18.76
N ALA A 145 15.58 14.56 19.53
CA ALA A 145 14.52 13.66 19.10
C ALA A 145 13.74 14.20 17.88
N LEU A 146 13.24 13.28 17.05
CA LEU A 146 12.29 13.59 15.99
C LEU A 146 10.89 13.85 16.57
N PRO A 147 10.09 14.72 15.93
CA PRO A 147 8.70 14.91 16.34
C PRO A 147 7.89 13.62 16.12
N LYS A 148 6.93 13.34 17.01
CA LYS A 148 6.12 12.11 16.96
C LYS A 148 5.16 12.15 15.78
N LEU A 149 5.39 11.33 14.75
CA LEU A 149 4.49 11.22 13.60
C LEU A 149 3.06 10.94 14.10
N LYS A 150 2.14 11.89 13.90
CA LYS A 150 0.71 11.58 13.99
C LYS A 150 0.47 10.62 12.84
N GLN A 151 0.26 9.34 13.15
CA GLN A 151 -0.07 8.35 12.13
C GLN A 151 -1.34 8.85 11.44
N ASN A 152 -1.21 9.50 10.28
CA ASN A 152 -2.32 9.61 9.37
C ASN A 152 -2.64 8.15 9.03
N ALA A 153 -3.86 7.72 9.37
CA ALA A 153 -4.35 6.38 9.07
C ALA A 153 -3.90 6.06 7.64
N SER A 154 -3.05 5.05 7.53
CA SER A 154 -2.26 4.83 6.33
C SER A 154 -3.21 4.55 5.18
N PHE A 155 -3.39 5.49 4.25
CA PHE A 155 -4.08 5.22 2.97
C PHE A 155 -3.36 4.14 2.15
N ALA A 156 -2.10 3.82 2.47
CA ALA A 156 -1.38 2.67 1.94
C ALA A 156 -1.97 1.31 2.36
N ARG A 157 -2.96 1.29 3.26
CA ARG A 157 -3.77 0.11 3.58
C ARG A 157 -5.22 0.23 3.09
N SER A 158 -5.53 1.24 2.27
CA SER A 158 -6.80 1.36 1.55
C SER A 158 -6.77 0.49 0.30
N GLY A 159 -6.71 -0.81 0.52
CA GLY A 159 -6.94 -1.84 -0.47
C GLY A 159 -7.38 -3.05 0.32
N ASP A 160 -8.69 -3.21 0.50
CA ASP A 160 -9.40 -4.41 0.96
C ASP A 160 -8.99 -5.00 2.33
N GLU A 161 -7.97 -4.43 2.98
CA GLU A 161 -7.30 -4.91 4.18
C GLU A 161 -7.39 -3.93 5.36
N ASP A 162 -7.87 -2.69 5.15
CA ASP A 162 -8.27 -1.82 6.25
C ASP A 162 -9.59 -2.30 6.84
N MET A 163 -9.44 -3.36 7.61
CA MET A 163 -10.47 -4.04 8.34
C MET A 163 -10.52 -3.50 9.77
N SER A 164 -10.21 -2.22 9.95
CA SER A 164 -10.38 -1.52 11.23
C SER A 164 -11.85 -1.40 11.63
N TRP A 165 -12.77 -1.54 10.68
CA TRP A 165 -14.21 -1.75 10.91
C TRP A 165 -14.59 -3.22 11.20
N ARG A 166 -13.70 -4.21 11.02
CA ARG A 166 -13.97 -5.53 11.58
C ARG A 166 -13.88 -5.39 13.09
N ASP A 167 -14.93 -5.83 13.78
CA ASP A 167 -14.95 -5.90 15.23
C ASP A 167 -13.65 -6.54 15.71
N LYS A 168 -12.91 -5.81 16.56
CA LYS A 168 -11.76 -6.38 17.25
C LYS A 168 -12.28 -7.63 17.97
N PRO A 169 -11.63 -8.80 17.82
CA PRO A 169 -12.10 -10.00 18.50
C PRO A 169 -12.17 -9.68 19.99
N TYR A 170 -13.33 -9.94 20.60
CA TYR A 170 -13.52 -9.85 22.04
C TYR A 170 -12.33 -10.46 22.78
N ASN A 171 -11.75 -9.70 23.70
CA ASN A 171 -10.69 -10.17 24.57
C ASN A 171 -11.19 -10.11 26.01
N SER A 172 -11.27 -11.26 26.66
CA SER A 172 -11.71 -11.34 28.05
C SER A 172 -10.60 -10.88 28.99
N ALA A 173 -10.96 -10.08 30.00
CA ALA A 173 -10.05 -9.76 31.11
C ALA A 173 -9.79 -10.99 32.00
N ASN A 174 -10.71 -11.95 32.03
CA ASN A 174 -10.58 -13.19 32.80
C ASN A 174 -11.03 -14.39 31.97
N PRO A 175 -10.19 -14.87 31.04
CA PRO A 175 -10.57 -15.89 30.06
C PRO A 175 -10.83 -17.29 30.64
N GLY A 176 -10.53 -17.53 31.92
CA GLY A 176 -10.65 -18.84 32.56
C GLY A 176 -9.38 -19.69 32.43
N LYS A 177 -9.22 -20.64 33.36
CA LYS A 177 -7.95 -21.38 33.56
C LYS A 177 -7.56 -22.27 32.36
N GLY A 178 -8.54 -22.76 31.61
CA GLY A 178 -8.32 -23.66 30.46
C GLY A 178 -8.09 -22.96 29.12
N TRP A 179 -8.39 -21.66 29.02
CA TRP A 179 -8.40 -20.95 27.74
C TRP A 179 -7.06 -20.90 27.00
N PRO A 180 -5.89 -20.67 27.64
CA PRO A 180 -4.62 -20.61 26.92
C PRO A 180 -4.28 -21.91 26.18
N ALA A 181 -4.54 -23.06 26.82
CA ALA A 181 -4.31 -24.37 26.22
C ALA A 181 -5.33 -24.69 25.12
N LEU A 182 -6.61 -24.41 25.37
CA LEU A 182 -7.69 -24.61 24.41
C LEU A 182 -7.48 -23.75 23.16
N SER A 183 -7.25 -22.45 23.31
CA SER A 183 -7.02 -21.51 22.21
C SER A 183 -5.78 -21.87 21.37
N ALA A 184 -4.70 -22.36 22.00
CA ALA A 184 -3.53 -22.86 21.27
C ALA A 184 -3.83 -24.11 20.43
N LYS A 185 -4.75 -24.97 20.88
CA LYS A 185 -5.22 -26.13 20.10
C LYS A 185 -6.14 -25.70 18.97
N LEU A 186 -7.10 -24.80 19.25
CA LEU A 186 -8.04 -24.26 18.25
C LEU A 186 -7.33 -23.53 17.10
N LYS A 187 -6.23 -22.81 17.38
CA LYS A 187 -5.43 -22.12 16.35
C LYS A 187 -4.79 -23.06 15.32
N ARG A 188 -4.60 -24.35 15.66
CA ARG A 188 -3.98 -25.35 14.78
C ARG A 188 -4.99 -26.12 13.93
N ILE A 189 -6.27 -25.81 14.05
CA ILE A 189 -7.33 -26.42 13.26
C ILE A 189 -7.33 -25.81 11.87
N ASP A 190 -7.20 -26.67 10.87
CA ASP A 190 -7.11 -26.36 9.46
C ASP A 190 -8.06 -27.21 8.60
N SER A 191 -8.79 -28.16 9.20
CA SER A 191 -9.73 -29.05 8.51
C SER A 191 -11.04 -29.22 9.28
N ALA A 192 -12.09 -29.63 8.56
CA ALA A 192 -13.42 -29.85 9.13
C ALA A 192 -13.46 -31.01 10.14
N ASP A 193 -12.75 -32.12 9.88
CA ASP A 193 -12.69 -33.26 10.81
C ASP A 193 -12.11 -32.85 12.17
N LYS A 194 -11.00 -32.09 12.15
CA LYS A 194 -10.40 -31.53 13.37
C LYS A 194 -11.31 -30.51 14.04
N ALA A 195 -12.09 -29.75 13.26
CA ALA A 195 -13.05 -28.80 13.81
C ALA A 195 -14.20 -29.51 14.54
N ARG A 196 -14.68 -30.63 13.98
CA ARG A 196 -15.70 -31.49 14.59
C ARG A 196 -15.21 -32.07 15.92
N ASP A 197 -14.00 -32.62 15.95
CA ASP A 197 -13.39 -33.14 17.18
C ASP A 197 -13.16 -32.04 18.24
N ALA A 198 -12.79 -30.84 17.80
CA ALA A 198 -12.55 -29.72 18.68
C ALA A 198 -13.82 -29.15 19.32
N LEU A 199 -14.98 -29.34 18.72
CA LEU A 199 -16.26 -28.91 19.30
C LEU A 199 -16.51 -29.58 20.65
N ALA A 200 -16.14 -30.85 20.80
CA ALA A 200 -16.23 -31.57 22.07
C ALA A 200 -15.38 -30.92 23.18
N LEU A 201 -14.21 -30.38 22.82
CA LEU A 201 -13.31 -29.69 23.77
C LEU A 201 -13.86 -28.33 24.18
N VAL A 202 -14.50 -27.62 23.25
CA VAL A 202 -15.15 -26.33 23.54
C VAL A 202 -16.35 -26.54 24.45
N ASN A 203 -17.17 -27.57 24.20
CA ASN A 203 -18.31 -27.90 25.06
C ASN A 203 -17.88 -28.37 26.45
N ALA A 204 -16.79 -29.15 26.55
CA ALA A 204 -16.25 -29.56 27.86
C ALA A 204 -15.70 -28.39 28.70
N ALA A 205 -15.43 -27.25 28.07
CA ALA A 205 -14.87 -26.07 28.73
C ALA A 205 -15.93 -25.05 29.20
N GLU A 206 -17.21 -25.31 28.96
CA GLU A 206 -18.35 -24.39 29.20
C GLU A 206 -18.39 -23.79 30.61
N ASP A 207 -18.11 -24.60 31.63
CA ASP A 207 -18.12 -24.16 33.03
C ASP A 207 -16.84 -23.43 33.48
N THR A 208 -15.77 -23.51 32.68
CA THR A 208 -14.41 -23.11 33.11
C THR A 208 -13.82 -21.92 32.36
N VAL A 209 -14.41 -21.56 31.23
CA VAL A 209 -13.95 -20.53 30.29
C VAL A 209 -15.07 -19.51 30.11
N ASP A 210 -14.70 -18.27 29.81
CA ASP A 210 -15.64 -17.20 29.50
C ASP A 210 -16.58 -17.61 28.33
N PRO A 211 -17.92 -17.52 28.49
CA PRO A 211 -18.88 -17.91 27.46
C PRO A 211 -18.64 -17.19 26.13
N VAL A 212 -18.25 -15.91 26.15
CA VAL A 212 -18.05 -15.14 24.90
C VAL A 212 -16.87 -15.68 24.09
N LEU A 213 -15.82 -16.16 24.75
CA LEU A 213 -14.67 -16.77 24.08
C LEU A 213 -15.01 -18.15 23.50
N LEU A 214 -15.89 -18.90 24.17
CA LEU A 214 -16.39 -20.18 23.66
C LEU A 214 -17.29 -19.96 22.45
N ASP A 215 -18.14 -18.94 22.46
CA ASP A 215 -19.01 -18.63 21.31
C ASP A 215 -18.20 -18.18 20.09
N GLN A 216 -17.13 -17.41 20.28
CA GLN A 216 -16.19 -17.10 19.20
C GLN A 216 -15.49 -18.35 18.66
N ALA A 217 -15.09 -19.27 19.54
CA ALA A 217 -14.52 -20.54 19.13
C ALA A 217 -15.53 -21.36 18.32
N ARG A 218 -16.78 -21.48 18.80
CA ARG A 218 -17.89 -22.15 18.11
C ARG A 218 -18.15 -21.54 16.74
N ALA A 219 -18.20 -20.21 16.62
CA ALA A 219 -18.41 -19.52 15.36
C ALA A 219 -17.30 -19.85 14.33
N ARG A 220 -16.04 -19.86 14.78
CA ARG A 220 -14.91 -20.25 13.93
C ARG A 220 -14.97 -21.71 13.51
N LEU A 221 -15.32 -22.61 14.42
CA LEU A 221 -15.46 -24.05 14.11
C LEU A 221 -16.64 -24.29 13.15
N ALA A 222 -17.77 -23.62 13.38
CA ALA A 222 -18.95 -23.67 12.51
C ALA A 222 -18.60 -23.19 11.10
N GLN A 223 -17.76 -22.17 10.95
CA GLN A 223 -17.27 -21.74 9.64
C GLN A 223 -16.53 -22.87 8.90
N PHE A 224 -15.65 -23.61 9.58
CA PHE A 224 -14.94 -24.74 8.96
C PHE A 224 -15.89 -25.88 8.56
N LEU A 225 -16.87 -26.21 9.41
CA LEU A 225 -17.87 -27.25 9.13
C LEU A 225 -18.77 -26.84 7.97
N PHE A 226 -19.24 -25.60 7.95
CA PHE A 226 -20.06 -25.03 6.89
C PHE A 226 -19.34 -25.06 5.54
N LEU A 227 -18.08 -24.61 5.49
CA LEU A 227 -17.28 -24.63 4.27
C LEU A 227 -17.03 -26.03 3.72
N ALA A 228 -17.05 -27.05 4.59
CA ALA A 228 -16.93 -28.45 4.20
C ALA A 228 -18.28 -29.16 3.96
N GLY A 229 -19.41 -28.48 4.14
CA GLY A 229 -20.76 -29.06 4.03
C GLY A 229 -21.07 -30.10 5.11
N GLN A 230 -20.40 -30.02 6.26
CA GLN A 230 -20.54 -30.92 7.41
C GLN A 230 -21.30 -30.27 8.59
N ASP A 231 -22.05 -29.20 8.32
CA ASP A 231 -22.84 -28.44 9.30
C ASP A 231 -24.17 -29.11 9.66
N ALA A 232 -24.63 -30.06 8.84
CA ALA A 232 -25.79 -30.90 9.12
C ALA A 232 -25.38 -32.22 9.79
N ALA A 233 -25.10 -32.22 11.10
CA ALA A 233 -25.21 -33.38 12.02
C ALA A 233 -24.54 -33.11 13.38
#